data_AF-A0A328SRD8-F1
#
_entry.id   AF-A0A328SRD8-F1
#
_cell.length_a   1.000
_cell.length_b   1.000
_cell.length_c   1.000
_cell.angle_alpha   90.00
_cell.angle_beta   90.00
_cell.angle_gamma   90.00
#
_symmetry.space_group_name_H-M   'P 1'
#
loop_
_entity.id
_entity.type
_entity.pdbx_description
1 polymer ?
#
loop_
_entity_poly.entity_id
_entity_poly.type
_entity_poly.pdbx_seq_one_letter_code
_entity_poly.pdbx_strand_id
1 'polypeptide(L)'
;MMIIEKNEKNKSLISEYYEKGLVLFDHCILVSEKYYYSICYCPKVDVYDVVLQDSSDLRLVNYEARKKLSNSTLKYFNVYKDDIISDSFGNRLLCLSHYIEIED
;
A
#
# COMPACT_ATOMS: atom_id res chain seq x y z
N MET A 1 -18.21 4.72 -7.60
CA MET A 1 -17.02 4.25 -6.87
C MET A 1 -16.35 5.48 -6.29
N MET A 2 -15.94 5.39 -5.03
CA MET A 2 -15.32 6.48 -4.30
C MET A 2 -13.87 6.11 -3.96
N ILE A 3 -12.96 7.09 -4.09
CA ILE A 3 -11.56 6.95 -3.68
C ILE A 3 -11.32 7.89 -2.51
N ILE A 4 -10.78 7.36 -1.41
CA ILE A 4 -10.41 8.14 -0.23
C ILE A 4 -8.93 7.96 0.10
N GLU A 5 -8.25 9.06 0.41
CA GLU A 5 -6.87 9.00 0.86
C GLU A 5 -6.81 8.45 2.30
N LYS A 6 -5.88 7.54 2.56
CA LYS A 6 -5.62 7.01 3.90
C LYS A 6 -4.74 7.99 4.66
N ASN A 7 -5.32 8.61 5.67
CA ASN A 7 -4.67 9.53 6.59
C ASN A 7 -5.40 9.51 7.94
N GLU A 8 -4.85 10.16 8.96
CA GLU A 8 -5.45 10.19 10.30
C GLU A 8 -6.86 10.78 10.32
N LYS A 9 -7.18 11.72 9.43
CA LYS A 9 -8.52 12.35 9.38
C LYS A 9 -9.59 11.38 8.89
N ASN A 10 -9.24 10.53 7.92
CA ASN A 10 -10.16 9.59 7.29
C ASN A 10 -10.18 8.21 7.97
N LYS A 11 -9.31 7.96 8.95
CA LYS A 11 -9.11 6.66 9.59
C LYS A 11 -10.41 6.01 10.09
N SER A 12 -11.23 6.76 10.82
CA SER A 12 -12.51 6.23 11.34
C SER A 12 -13.49 5.85 10.23
N LEU A 13 -13.58 6.68 9.19
CA LEU A 13 -14.44 6.44 8.03
C LEU A 13 -13.97 5.21 7.24
N ILE A 14 -12.64 5.06 7.05
CA ILE A 14 -12.04 3.89 6.41
C ILE A 14 -12.40 2.62 7.17
N SER A 15 -12.25 2.61 8.50
CA SER A 15 -12.62 1.47 9.33
C SER A 15 -14.10 1.08 9.17
N GLU A 16 -15.00 2.07 9.13
CA GLU A 16 -16.43 1.82 8.90
C GLU A 16 -16.69 1.16 7.54
N TYR A 17 -16.00 1.58 6.48
CA TYR A 17 -16.13 0.94 5.17
C TYR A 17 -15.59 -0.48 5.13
N TYR A 18 -14.51 -0.75 5.85
CA TYR A 18 -13.99 -2.11 6.03
C TYR A 18 -14.99 -3.01 6.76
N GLU A 19 -15.59 -2.52 7.86
CA GLU A 19 -16.61 -3.25 8.63
C GLU A 19 -17.86 -3.56 7.81
N LYS A 20 -18.25 -2.64 6.92
CA LYS A 20 -19.38 -2.84 5.99
C LYS A 20 -19.04 -3.71 4.78
N GLY A 21 -17.78 -4.11 4.60
CA GLY A 21 -17.34 -4.90 3.44
C GLY A 21 -17.38 -4.14 2.11
N LEU A 22 -17.34 -2.81 2.16
CA LEU A 22 -17.47 -1.95 0.97
C LEU A 22 -16.11 -1.62 0.32
N VAL A 23 -14.99 -1.95 0.97
CA VAL A 23 -13.65 -1.71 0.43
C VAL A 23 -13.33 -2.71 -0.68
N LEU A 24 -13.03 -2.18 -1.86
CA LEU A 24 -12.56 -2.95 -3.02
C LEU A 24 -11.05 -3.16 -2.96
N PHE A 25 -10.30 -2.08 -2.74
CA PHE A 25 -8.84 -2.09 -2.69
C PHE A 25 -8.28 -1.09 -1.66
N ASP A 26 -7.15 -1.44 -1.06
CA ASP A 26 -6.32 -0.53 -0.26
C ASP A 26 -4.90 -0.56 -0.84
N HIS A 27 -4.50 0.52 -1.49
CA HIS A 27 -3.30 0.59 -2.31
C HIS A 27 -2.32 1.62 -1.77
N CYS A 28 -1.11 1.15 -1.47
CA CYS A 28 0.03 1.95 -1.02
C CYS A 28 1.16 1.91 -2.05
N ILE A 29 1.66 3.09 -2.42
CA ILE A 29 2.76 3.26 -3.37
C ILE A 29 3.93 3.93 -2.65
N LEU A 30 5.09 3.27 -2.65
CA LEU A 30 6.32 3.81 -2.07
C LEU A 30 7.44 3.88 -3.10
N VAL A 31 8.30 4.89 -2.98
CA VAL A 31 9.47 5.07 -3.84
C VAL A 31 10.72 5.27 -3.02
N SER A 32 11.83 4.70 -3.49
CA SER A 32 13.17 4.95 -3.01
C SER A 32 14.09 5.24 -4.20
N GLU A 33 15.36 5.53 -3.95
CA GLU A 33 16.34 5.73 -5.03
C GLU A 33 16.47 4.50 -5.94
N LYS A 34 16.22 3.29 -5.43
CA LYS A 34 16.44 2.03 -6.16
C LYS A 34 15.15 1.34 -6.61
N TYR A 35 14.07 1.55 -5.86
CA TYR A 35 12.88 0.72 -6.00
C TYR A 35 11.59 1.50 -5.93
N TYR A 36 10.62 1.04 -6.72
CA TYR A 36 9.21 1.39 -6.65
C TYR A 36 8.43 0.20 -6.09
N TYR A 37 7.66 0.44 -5.04
CA TYR A 37 6.77 -0.54 -4.40
C TYR A 37 5.32 -0.17 -4.66
N SER A 38 4.53 -1.14 -5.08
CA SER A 38 3.07 -1.05 -5.18
C SER A 38 2.49 -2.22 -4.38
N ILE A 39 1.85 -1.90 -3.25
CA ILE A 39 1.26 -2.89 -2.34
C ILE A 39 -0.26 -2.67 -2.33
N CYS A 40 -1.01 -3.60 -2.91
CA CYS A 40 -2.47 -3.53 -2.98
C CYS A 40 -3.09 -4.67 -2.17
N TYR A 41 -4.00 -4.35 -1.26
CA TYR A 41 -4.81 -5.32 -0.54
C TYR A 41 -6.21 -5.38 -1.14
N CYS A 42 -6.70 -6.58 -1.46
CA CYS A 42 -8.08 -6.82 -1.89
C CYS A 42 -8.84 -7.57 -0.79
N PRO A 43 -9.70 -6.89 0.00
CA PRO A 43 -10.36 -7.51 1.15
C PRO A 43 -11.34 -8.62 0.77
N LYS A 44 -11.99 -8.52 -0.40
CA LYS A 44 -13.00 -9.50 -0.86
C LYS A 44 -12.43 -10.90 -1.06
N VAL A 45 -11.11 -11.02 -1.31
CA VAL A 45 -10.41 -12.30 -1.50
C VAL A 45 -9.32 -12.55 -0.46
N ASP A 46 -9.10 -11.61 0.47
CA ASP A 46 -8.06 -11.69 1.52
C ASP A 46 -6.65 -11.93 0.95
N VAL A 47 -6.25 -11.10 -0.02
CA VAL A 47 -4.95 -11.20 -0.71
C VAL A 47 -4.31 -9.82 -0.84
N TYR A 48 -3.00 -9.80 -0.64
CA TYR A 48 -2.11 -8.71 -1.00
C TYR A 48 -1.36 -9.03 -2.28
N ASP A 49 -1.38 -8.11 -3.23
CA ASP A 49 -0.44 -8.05 -4.35
C ASP A 49 0.70 -7.09 -3.99
N VAL A 50 1.94 -7.58 -4.13
CA VAL A 50 3.16 -6.80 -3.90
C VAL A 50 3.97 -6.79 -5.19
N VAL A 51 4.08 -5.61 -5.78
CA VAL A 51 4.89 -5.34 -6.98
C VAL A 51 6.12 -4.55 -6.56
N LEU A 52 7.29 -5.02 -7.00
CA LEU A 52 8.56 -4.34 -6.85
C LEU A 52 9.15 -4.10 -8.24
N GLN A 53 9.45 -2.84 -8.54
CA GLN A 53 10.09 -2.43 -9.78
C GLN A 53 11.37 -1.66 -9.48
N ASP A 54 12.31 -1.71 -10.44
CA ASP A 54 13.47 -0.83 -10.43
C ASP A 54 13.00 0.61 -10.68
N SER A 55 13.47 1.56 -9.87
CA SER A 55 13.02 2.96 -9.96
C SER A 55 13.53 3.67 -11.23
N SER A 56 14.60 3.18 -11.85
CA SER A 56 15.26 3.86 -12.97
C SER A 56 14.61 3.57 -14.32
N ASP A 57 14.15 2.34 -14.54
CA ASP A 57 13.59 1.88 -15.81
C ASP A 57 12.20 1.21 -15.67
N LEU A 58 11.64 1.18 -14.45
CA LEU A 58 10.36 0.54 -14.11
C LEU A 58 10.29 -0.96 -14.45
N ARG A 59 11.44 -1.60 -14.68
CA ARG A 59 11.49 -3.04 -14.92
C ARG A 59 11.00 -3.78 -13.70
N LEU A 60 10.14 -4.77 -13.92
CA LEU A 60 9.67 -5.67 -12.87
C LEU A 60 10.86 -6.43 -12.26
N VAL A 61 11.09 -6.19 -10.97
CA VAL A 61 12.07 -6.93 -10.16
C VAL A 61 11.39 -8.15 -9.53
N ASN A 62 10.18 -7.96 -9.01
CA ASN A 62 9.44 -9.03 -8.35
C ASN A 62 7.93 -8.76 -8.33
N TYR A 63 7.14 -9.83 -8.35
CA TYR A 63 5.70 -9.81 -8.11
C TYR A 63 5.33 -10.99 -7.20
N GLU A 64 4.60 -10.71 -6.14
CA GLU A 64 4.12 -11.75 -5.21
C GLU A 64 2.68 -11.46 -4.77
N ALA A 65 1.82 -12.48 -4.90
CA ALA A 65 0.49 -12.52 -4.29
C ALA A 65 0.55 -13.35 -3.00
N ARG A 66 0.09 -12.79 -1.88
CA ARG A 66 0.14 -13.46 -0.57
C ARG A 66 -1.02 -13.06 0.34
N LYS A 67 -1.48 -13.99 1.18
CA LYS A 67 -2.50 -13.71 2.20
C LYS A 67 -1.98 -12.87 3.38
N LYS A 68 -0.66 -12.89 3.62
CA LYS A 68 -0.05 -12.20 4.75
C LYS A 68 1.25 -11.53 4.31
N LEU A 69 1.39 -10.25 4.66
CA LEU A 69 2.63 -9.50 4.48
C LEU A 69 3.69 -9.94 5.48
N SER A 70 4.96 -9.84 5.08
CA SER A 70 6.08 -9.91 6.03
C SER A 70 6.06 -8.69 6.96
N ASN A 71 6.73 -8.78 8.12
CA ASN A 71 6.78 -7.64 9.06
C ASN A 71 7.37 -6.36 8.44
N SER A 72 8.31 -6.47 7.50
CA SER A 72 8.87 -5.31 6.80
C SER A 72 7.86 -4.73 5.81
N THR A 73 7.26 -5.55 4.95
CA THR A 73 6.26 -5.09 3.98
C THR A 73 5.00 -4.54 4.65
N LEU A 74 4.60 -5.11 5.80
CA LEU A 74 3.48 -4.61 6.59
C LEU A 74 3.77 -3.21 7.17
N LYS A 75 5.01 -2.92 7.58
CA LYS A 75 5.40 -1.56 7.97
C LYS A 75 5.23 -0.59 6.81
N TYR A 76 5.61 -1.00 5.60
CA TYR A 76 5.47 -0.17 4.39
C TYR A 76 4.01 0.11 4.08
N PHE A 77 3.14 -0.89 4.25
CA PHE A 77 1.71 -0.77 4.00
C PHE A 77 0.94 0.00 5.07
N ASN A 78 1.54 0.40 6.20
CA ASN A 78 0.84 1.09 7.29
C ASN A 78 1.18 2.58 7.41
N VAL A 79 1.92 3.13 6.46
CA VAL A 79 2.31 4.56 6.43
C VAL A 79 1.23 5.39 5.76
N TYR A 80 1.21 6.70 5.97
CA TYR A 80 0.37 7.62 5.20
C TYR A 80 1.14 8.24 4.04
N LYS A 81 0.43 8.94 3.18
CA LYS A 81 1.06 9.76 2.14
C LYS A 81 2.05 10.75 2.77
N ASP A 82 3.16 10.98 2.07
CA ASP A 82 4.28 11.84 2.45
C ASP A 82 5.12 11.34 3.64
N ASP A 83 4.74 10.23 4.28
CA ASP A 83 5.59 9.59 5.28
C ASP A 83 6.88 9.05 4.64
N ILE A 84 7.97 9.17 5.40
CA ILE A 84 9.27 8.61 5.03
C ILE A 84 9.68 7.56 6.06
N ILE A 85 9.96 6.35 5.57
CA ILE A 85 10.43 5.23 6.38
C ILE A 85 11.80 4.76 5.92
N SER A 86 12.55 4.13 6.82
CA SER A 86 13.81 3.46 6.48
C SER A 86 13.64 1.97 6.66
N ASP A 87 14.11 1.19 5.68
CA ASP A 87 14.16 -0.26 5.80
C ASP A 87 15.42 -0.74 6.54
N SER A 88 15.49 -2.04 6.79
CA SER A 88 16.63 -2.70 7.43
C SER A 88 17.90 -2.71 6.58
N PHE A 89 17.82 -2.32 5.31
CA PHE A 89 18.93 -2.27 4.36
C PHE A 89 19.44 -0.84 4.14
N GLY A 90 18.87 0.14 4.85
CA GLY A 90 19.25 1.56 4.78
C GLY A 90 18.59 2.33 3.64
N ASN A 91 17.61 1.76 2.93
CA ASN A 91 16.86 2.51 1.92
C ASN A 91 15.84 3.43 2.62
N ARG A 92 15.77 4.69 2.19
CA ARG A 92 14.65 5.59 2.51
C ARG A 92 13.54 5.42 1.49
N LEU A 93 12.35 5.11 1.96
CA LEU A 93 11.14 5.03 1.15
C LEU A 93 10.22 6.18 1.49
N LEU A 94 9.80 6.93 0.48
CA LEU A 94 8.74 7.94 0.55
C LEU A 94 7.43 7.30 0.09
N CYS A 95 6.37 7.43 0.88
CA CYS A 95 5.02 7.06 0.45
C CYS A 95 4.46 8.15 -0.46
N LEU A 96 4.30 7.85 -1.75
CA LEU A 96 3.75 8.80 -2.73
C LEU A 96 2.22 8.87 -2.66
N SER A 97 1.58 7.75 -2.35
CA SER A 97 0.13 7.69 -2.24
C SER A 97 -0.31 6.48 -1.43
N HIS A 98 -1.40 6.67 -0.70
CA HIS A 98 -2.09 5.57 -0.03
C HIS A 98 -3.58 5.85 -0.07
N TYR A 99 -4.34 5.02 -0.77
CA TYR A 99 -5.76 5.28 -1.01
C TYR A 99 -6.58 4.00 -0.89
N ILE A 100 -7.84 4.19 -0.54
CA ILE A 100 -8.85 3.14 -0.40
C ILE A 100 -9.89 3.37 -1.49
N GLU A 101 -10.17 2.33 -2.25
CA GLU A 101 -11.22 2.29 -3.27
C GLU A 101 -12.45 1.59 -2.71
N ILE A 102 -13.62 2.21 -2.84
CA ILE A 102 -14.86 1.81 -2.18
C ILE A 102 -15.98 1.64 -3.22
N GLU A 103 -16.78 0.60 -3.03
CA GLU A 103 -18.02 0.33 -3.75
C GLU A 103 -19.10 1.34 -3.31
N ASP A 104 -19.71 2.05 -4.26
CA ASP A 104 -20.79 3.03 -4.00
C ASP A 104 -22.12 2.34 -3.65
#